data_AF-K9ZHK7-F1
#
_entry.id   AF-K9ZHK7-F1
#
_cell.length_a   1.000
_cell.length_b   1.000
_cell.length_c   1.000
_cell.angle_alpha   90.00
_cell.angle_beta   90.00
_cell.angle_gamma   90.00
#
_symmetry.space_group_name_H-M   'P 1'
#
loop_
_entity.id
_entity.type
_entity.pdbx_description
1 polymer ?
#
loop_
_entity_poly.entity_id
_entity_poly.type
_entity_poly.pdbx_seq_one_letter_code
_entity_poly.pdbx_strand_id
1 'polypeptide(L)' 'MKETKSNYTVRRGRIFPEIQWTQEQKAQWQAECETLYQHSKIIFEQLQPELIKTHYNWYIAVEPVLLLTPES' A
#
# COMPACT_ATOMS: atom_id res chain seq x y z
N MET A 1 46.89 -14.86 23.85
CA MET A 1 45.66 -14.51 23.11
C MET A 1 45.21 -13.13 23.61
N LYS A 2 45.25 -12.08 22.78
CA LYS A 2 44.87 -10.71 23.19
C LYS A 2 43.43 -10.43 22.75
N GLU A 3 42.53 -10.20 23.70
CA GLU A 3 41.17 -9.72 23.43
C GLU A 3 41.19 -8.27 22.99
N THR A 4 40.69 -8.01 21.79
CA THR A 4 40.38 -6.65 21.31
C THR A 4 38.93 -6.32 21.66
N LYS A 5 38.73 -5.43 22.64
CA LYS A 5 37.40 -4.89 22.99
C LYS A 5 36.91 -3.99 21.85
N SER A 6 35.95 -4.46 21.05
CA SER A 6 35.29 -3.65 20.02
C SER A 6 34.26 -2.73 20.65
N ASN A 7 34.57 -1.43 20.71
CA ASN A 7 33.69 -0.38 21.22
C ASN A 7 32.75 0.10 20.09
N TYR A 8 31.79 -0.74 19.68
CA TYR A 8 30.85 -0.38 18.62
C TYR A 8 29.61 0.29 19.22
N THR A 9 29.54 1.61 19.14
CA THR A 9 28.33 2.37 19.47
C THR A 9 27.25 2.04 18.45
N VAL A 10 26.18 1.37 18.88
CA VAL A 10 25.03 1.02 18.03
C VAL A 10 24.36 2.31 17.56
N ARG A 11 24.56 2.67 16.27
CA ARG A 11 23.86 3.79 15.65
C ARG A 11 22.38 3.42 15.52
N ARG A 12 21.53 3.94 16.41
CA ARG A 12 20.07 3.76 16.35
C ARG A 12 19.50 4.56 15.18
N GLY A 13 19.69 4.06 13.98
CA GLY A 13 19.13 4.60 12.74
C GLY A 13 17.65 4.26 12.60
N ARG A 14 16.78 4.90 13.38
CA ARG A 14 15.37 5.07 13.00
C ARG A 14 14.96 6.52 13.25
N ILE A 15 15.00 7.28 12.15
CA ILE A 15 14.57 8.68 12.01
C ILE A 15 13.09 8.74 11.56
N PHE A 16 12.40 7.60 11.51
CA PHE A 16 10.96 7.60 11.23
C PHE A 16 10.20 7.80 12.53
N PRO A 17 9.49 8.92 12.73
CA PRO A 17 8.45 8.97 13.73
C PRO A 17 7.45 7.87 13.38
N GLU A 18 7.18 6.97 14.32
CA GLU A 18 6.07 6.03 14.19
C GLU A 18 4.79 6.85 14.08
N ILE A 19 4.21 6.91 12.88
CA ILE A 19 2.89 7.49 12.70
C ILE A 19 1.92 6.54 13.40
N GLN A 20 1.62 6.81 14.67
CA GLN A 20 0.68 6.03 15.46
C GLN A 20 -0.73 6.43 15.05
N TRP A 21 -1.32 5.69 14.11
CA TRP A 21 -2.70 5.90 13.71
C TRP A 21 -3.63 5.55 14.86
N THR A 22 -4.60 6.42 15.11
CA THR A 22 -5.72 6.10 15.99
C THR A 22 -6.59 5.01 15.36
N GLN A 23 -7.39 4.33 16.18
CA GLN A 23 -8.30 3.30 15.68
C GLN A 23 -9.33 3.85 14.67
N GLU A 24 -9.75 5.10 14.86
CA GLU A 24 -10.67 5.81 13.97
C GLU A 24 -10.04 6.10 12.60
N GLN A 25 -8.80 6.59 12.59
CA GLN A 25 -8.05 6.83 11.35
C GLN A 25 -7.84 5.54 10.55
N LYS A 26 -7.56 4.43 11.23
CA LYS A 26 -7.47 3.12 10.58
C LYS A 26 -8.79 2.69 9.98
N ALA A 27 -9.90 2.89 10.68
CA ALA A 27 -11.23 2.53 10.20
C ALA A 27 -11.65 3.36 8.98
N GLN A 28 -11.39 4.67 8.99
CA GLN A 28 -11.64 5.55 7.85
C GLN A 28 -10.85 5.12 6.61
N TRP A 29 -9.54 4.94 6.78
CA TRP A 29 -8.68 4.50 5.68
C TRP A 29 -9.08 3.12 5.12
N GLN A 30 -9.47 2.18 5.98
CA GLN A 30 -9.97 0.88 5.55
C GLN A 30 -11.27 1.01 4.74
N ALA A 31 -12.21 1.86 5.17
CA ALA A 31 -13.46 2.10 4.45
C ALA A 31 -13.22 2.76 3.07
N GLU A 32 -12.28 3.70 2.99
CA GLU A 32 -11.86 4.33 1.73
C GLU A 32 -11.21 3.29 0.80
N CYS A 33 -10.29 2.48 1.32
CA CYS A 33 -9.65 1.39 0.59
C CYS A 33 -10.66 0.34 0.12
N GLU A 34 -11.67 0.02 0.92
CA GLU A 34 -12.71 -0.93 0.55
C GLU A 34 -13.59 -0.38 -0.57
N THR A 35 -13.97 0.90 -0.51
CA THR A 35 -14.72 1.56 -1.59
C THR A 35 -13.94 1.52 -2.91
N LEU A 36 -12.66 1.88 -2.85
CA LEU A 36 -11.74 1.80 -3.98
C LEU A 36 -11.61 0.37 -4.52
N TYR A 37 -11.47 -0.61 -3.63
CA TYR A 37 -11.35 -2.01 -3.99
C TYR A 37 -12.60 -2.52 -4.70
N GLN A 38 -13.79 -2.24 -4.16
CA GLN A 38 -15.05 -2.70 -4.76
C GLN A 38 -15.22 -2.14 -6.19
N HIS A 39 -14.93 -0.85 -6.39
CA HIS A 39 -14.99 -0.23 -7.72
C HIS A 39 -13.97 -0.85 -8.68
N SER A 40 -12.72 -1.00 -8.23
CA SER A 40 -11.64 -1.55 -9.05
C SER A 40 -11.85 -3.01 -9.41
N LYS A 41 -12.44 -3.79 -8.51
CA LYS A 41 -12.70 -5.22 -8.67
C LYS A 41 -13.63 -5.48 -9.85
N ILE A 42 -14.70 -4.69 -9.98
CA ILE A 42 -15.67 -4.85 -11.08
C ILE A 42 -14.98 -4.66 -12.43
N ILE A 43 -14.13 -3.63 -12.54
CA ILE A 43 -13.37 -3.35 -13.76
C ILE A 43 -12.36 -4.47 -14.04
N PHE A 44 -11.63 -4.90 -13.00
CA PHE A 44 -10.65 -5.97 -13.12
C PHE A 44 -11.28 -7.29 -13.59
N GLU A 45 -12.43 -7.68 -13.01
CA GLU A 45 -13.13 -8.92 -13.37
C GLU A 45 -13.59 -8.93 -14.84
N GLN A 46 -13.91 -7.77 -15.41
CA GLN A 46 -14.24 -7.63 -16.83
C GLN A 46 -12.99 -7.73 -17.73
N LEU A 47 -11.89 -7.10 -17.33
CA LEU A 47 -10.66 -7.03 -18.14
C LEU A 47 -9.81 -8.30 -18.07
N GLN A 48 -9.80 -8.98 -16.92
CA GLN A 48 -8.99 -10.17 -16.68
C GLN A 48 -9.15 -11.25 -17.77
N PRO A 49 -10.36 -11.71 -18.15
CA PRO A 49 -10.53 -12.79 -19.11
C PRO A 49 -10.06 -12.42 -20.53
N GLU A 50 -10.03 -11.13 -20.88
CA GLU A 50 -9.56 -10.65 -22.17
C GLU A 50 -8.02 -10.53 -22.19
N LEU A 51 -7.46 -9.94 -21.14
CA LEU A 51 -6.02 -9.66 -21.05
C LEU A 51 -5.21 -10.92 -20.76
N ILE A 52 -5.71 -11.87 -19.97
CA ILE A 52 -4.97 -13.09 -19.62
C ILE A 52 -4.66 -13.98 -20.83
N LYS A 53 -5.47 -13.89 -21.89
CA LYS A 53 -5.29 -14.66 -23.12
C LYS A 53 -4.10 -14.16 -23.95
N THR A 54 -3.78 -12.88 -23.83
CA THR A 54 -2.84 -12.18 -24.71
C THR A 54 -1.58 -11.72 -23.98
N HIS A 55 -1.66 -11.53 -22.66
CA HIS A 55 -0.60 -10.92 -21.85
C HIS A 55 -0.19 -11.85 -20.70
N TYR A 56 0.58 -12.89 -21.04
CA TYR A 56 1.14 -13.80 -20.04
C TYR A 56 2.21 -13.09 -19.20
N ASN A 57 2.19 -13.29 -17.88
CA ASN A 57 3.13 -12.72 -16.90
C ASN A 57 3.08 -11.18 -16.75
N TRP A 58 1.91 -10.57 -16.96
CA TRP A 58 1.72 -9.13 -16.81
C TRP A 58 1.08 -8.75 -15.47
N TYR A 59 1.41 -7.56 -14.99
CA TYR A 59 0.81 -6.93 -13.82
C TYR A 59 -0.26 -5.93 -14.28
N ILE A 60 -1.47 -6.06 -13.74
CA ILE A 60 -2.59 -5.16 -14.02
C ILE A 60 -2.86 -4.34 -12.77
N ALA A 61 -2.70 -3.02 -12.87
CA ALA A 61 -3.16 -2.07 -11.87
C ALA A 61 -4.41 -1.38 -12.40
N VAL A 62 -5.49 -1.45 -11.63
CA VAL A 62 -6.70 -0.67 -11.89
C VAL A 62 -6.68 0.49 -10.92
N GLU A 63 -6.40 1.68 -11.44
CA GLU A 63 -6.53 2.92 -10.67
C GLU A 63 -7.92 3.49 -10.96
N PRO A 64 -8.89 3.32 -10.03
CA PRO A 64 -10.16 3.97 -10.20
C PRO A 64 -9.89 5.47 -10.05
N VAL A 65 -10.29 6.26 -11.05
CA VAL A 65 -10.38 7.71 -10.87
C VAL A 65 -11.41 7.91 -9.77
N LEU A 66 -10.92 8.13 -8.56
CA LEU A 66 -11.68 8.88 -7.56
C LEU A 66 -11.98 10.18 -8.27
N LEU A 67 -13.23 10.40 -8.66
CA LEU A 67 -13.71 11.75 -8.87
C LEU A 67 -13.35 12.44 -7.57
N LEU A 68 -12.25 13.21 -7.59
CA LEU A 68 -11.87 14.12 -6.53
C LEU A 68 -13.17 14.84 -6.24
N THR A 69 -13.83 14.51 -5.13
CA THR A 69 -14.95 15.30 -4.67
C THR A 69 -14.33 16.67 -4.43
N PRO A 70 -14.60 17.70 -5.27
CA PRO A 70 -14.36 19.02 -4.76
C PRO A 70 -15.34 19.13 -3.59
N GLU A 71 -14.82 19.29 -2.39
CA GLU A 71 -15.67 19.59 -1.25
C GLU A 71 -16.66 20.70 -1.63
N SER A 72 -17.95 20.46 -1.37
CA SER A 72 -18.95 21.50 -1.20
C SER A 72 -19.98 21.06 -0.17
#